data_AF-A0A0F8X1I0-F1
#
_entry.id   AF-A0A0F8X1I0-F1
#
_cell.length_a   1.000
_cell.length_b   1.000
_cell.length_c   1.000
_cell.angle_alpha   90.00
_cell.angle_beta   90.00
_cell.angle_gamma   90.00
#
_symmetry.space_group_name_H-M   'P 1'
#
loop_
_entity.id
_entity.type
_entity.pdbx_description
1 polymer ?
#
loop_
_entity_poly.entity_id
_entity_poly.type
_entity_poly.pdbx_seq_one_letter_code
_entity_poly.pdbx_strand_id
1 'polypeptide(L)'
;TVYNSAGKSCGTILWETKSTKLFAYDWVEKLKKDQQASGADIAVLATSILPKEIDTFGLYNDIWITDYRLSLGLAMALRYSLLEIARQKVVSSGKAGTKSLIYEYVTGREFAMHIKIIASAFTKMQENLEAEKRAIARIWKKREKQLTTVLTNVSGMRGSIEGIAQKALPDVNVMSLEDIGDDDV
;
A
#
# COMPACT_ATOMS: atom_id res chain seq x y z
N THR A 1 3.81 -19.26 2.19
CA THR A 1 4.88 -19.77 1.31
C THR A 1 4.94 -18.97 0.03
N VAL A 2 6.14 -18.73 -0.51
CA VAL A 2 6.39 -18.00 -1.75
C VAL A 2 6.67 -18.99 -2.88
N TYR A 3 5.96 -18.85 -3.99
CA TYR A 3 6.15 -19.64 -5.21
C TYR A 3 6.54 -18.74 -6.38
N ASN A 4 7.43 -19.22 -7.24
CA ASN A 4 7.75 -18.57 -8.51
C ASN A 4 6.69 -18.85 -9.59
N SER A 5 6.86 -18.26 -10.78
CA SER A 5 5.97 -18.45 -11.93
C SER A 5 5.89 -19.90 -12.43
N ALA A 6 6.89 -20.72 -12.15
CA ALA A 6 6.91 -22.16 -12.46
C ALA A 6 6.28 -23.03 -11.36
N GLY A 7 5.68 -22.43 -10.33
CA GLY A 7 5.05 -23.16 -9.21
C GLY A 7 6.03 -23.78 -8.21
N LYS A 8 7.34 -23.51 -8.32
CA LYS A 8 8.35 -24.02 -7.38
C LYS A 8 8.39 -23.17 -6.11
N SER A 9 8.47 -23.81 -4.95
CA SER A 9 8.66 -23.12 -3.68
C SER A 9 10.03 -22.42 -3.63
N CYS A 10 10.02 -21.14 -3.28
CA CYS A 10 11.20 -20.28 -3.17
C CYS A 10 11.52 -19.89 -1.72
N GLY A 11 10.64 -20.25 -0.77
CA GLY A 11 10.82 -20.02 0.65
C GLY A 11 9.51 -19.75 1.37
N THR A 12 9.58 -19.60 2.68
CA THR A 12 8.44 -19.38 3.57
C THR A 12 8.70 -18.17 4.44
N ILE A 13 7.69 -17.31 4.55
CA ILE A 13 7.69 -16.16 5.45
C ILE A 13 6.65 -16.44 6.53
N LEU A 14 7.09 -16.49 7.78
CA LEU A 14 6.23 -16.56 8.96
C LEU A 14 5.82 -15.14 9.34
N TRP A 15 4.51 -14.92 9.48
CA TRP A 15 3.96 -13.64 9.92
C TRP A 15 3.27 -13.82 11.26
N GLU A 16 3.66 -13.02 12.25
CA GLU A 16 2.92 -12.84 13.50
C GLU A 16 2.43 -11.40 13.59
N THR A 17 1.24 -11.21 14.15
CA THR A 17 0.65 -9.89 14.34
C THR A 17 0.43 -9.62 15.82
N LYS A 18 0.69 -8.38 16.27
CA LYS A 18 0.48 -7.93 17.66
C LYS A 18 -0.22 -6.58 17.71
N SER A 19 -1.42 -6.56 18.24
CA SER A 19 -2.18 -5.33 18.49
C SER A 19 -2.22 -5.06 20.00
N THR A 20 -1.32 -4.21 20.49
CA THR A 20 -1.22 -3.84 21.91
C THR A 20 -0.80 -2.38 22.05
N LYS A 21 -0.82 -1.88 23.31
CA LYS A 21 -0.46 -0.49 23.67
C LYS A 21 1.02 -0.29 24.02
N LEU A 22 1.78 -1.36 24.21
CA LEU A 22 3.20 -1.33 24.51
C LEU A 22 3.88 -2.46 23.76
N PHE A 23 5.04 -2.19 23.16
CA PHE A 23 5.86 -3.21 22.53
C PHE A 23 6.57 -4.04 23.59
N ALA A 24 6.52 -5.37 23.47
CA ALA A 24 7.24 -6.28 24.34
C ALA A 24 8.27 -7.10 23.55
N TYR A 25 9.53 -7.05 23.99
CA TYR A 25 10.66 -7.68 23.31
C TYR A 25 10.62 -9.21 23.41
N ASP A 26 9.88 -9.78 24.35
CA ASP A 26 9.67 -11.22 24.49
C ASP A 26 8.93 -11.83 23.29
N TRP A 27 8.13 -11.05 22.56
CA TRP A 27 7.49 -11.50 21.32
C TRP A 27 8.51 -11.83 20.23
N VAL A 28 9.63 -11.12 20.19
CA VAL A 28 10.71 -11.38 19.22
C VAL A 28 11.33 -12.74 19.51
N GLU A 29 11.65 -13.01 20.78
CA GLU A 29 12.22 -14.29 21.21
C GLU A 29 11.25 -15.46 21.01
N LYS A 30 9.96 -15.26 21.28
CA LYS A 30 8.91 -16.24 20.96
C LYS A 30 8.84 -16.51 19.45
N LEU A 31 8.76 -15.45 18.64
CA LEU A 31 8.64 -15.57 17.20
C LEU A 31 9.86 -16.24 16.57
N LYS A 32 11.06 -16.03 17.13
CA LYS A 32 12.28 -16.72 16.71
C LYS A 32 12.20 -18.24 16.93
N LYS A 33 11.64 -18.67 18.06
CA LYS A 33 11.36 -20.09 18.32
C LYS A 33 10.30 -20.63 17.37
N ASP A 34 9.24 -19.87 17.11
CA ASP A 34 8.17 -20.26 16.19
C ASP A 34 8.68 -20.36 14.74
N GLN A 35 9.58 -19.46 14.34
CA GLN A 35 10.27 -19.52 13.05
C GLN A 35 11.08 -20.81 12.91
N GLN A 36 11.86 -21.16 13.94
CA GLN A 36 12.66 -22.38 13.95
C GLN A 36 11.77 -23.63 13.90
N ALA A 37 10.70 -23.67 14.70
CA ALA A 37 9.77 -24.80 14.76
C ALA A 37 9.01 -25.01 13.45
N SER A 38 8.66 -23.92 12.75
CA SER A 38 7.97 -23.97 11.45
C SER A 38 8.91 -24.16 10.26
N GLY A 39 10.22 -24.02 10.45
CA GLY A 39 11.20 -24.06 9.37
C GLY A 39 11.07 -22.90 8.38
N ALA A 40 10.52 -21.76 8.81
CA ALA A 40 10.34 -20.60 7.95
C ALA A 40 11.67 -19.87 7.69
N ASP A 41 11.95 -19.54 6.42
CA ASP A 41 13.18 -18.85 6.02
C ASP A 41 13.26 -17.43 6.59
N ILE A 42 12.12 -16.75 6.72
CA ILE A 42 12.01 -15.37 7.20
C ILE A 42 10.87 -15.29 8.22
N ALA A 43 11.03 -14.51 9.29
CA ALA A 43 9.95 -14.19 10.21
C ALA A 43 9.72 -12.67 10.28
N VAL A 44 8.44 -12.29 10.35
CA VAL A 44 7.99 -10.90 10.39
C VAL A 44 6.98 -10.72 11.51
N LEU A 45 7.22 -9.72 12.35
CA LEU A 45 6.33 -9.22 13.39
C LEU A 45 5.68 -7.91 12.93
N ALA A 46 4.39 -7.96 12.61
CA ALA A 46 3.61 -6.77 12.31
C ALA A 46 2.89 -6.27 13.57
N THR A 47 3.12 -5.01 13.96
CA THR A 47 2.60 -4.49 15.23
C THR A 47 1.99 -3.10 15.09
N SER A 48 1.03 -2.78 15.98
CA SER A 48 0.48 -1.42 16.12
C SER A 48 1.48 -0.40 16.67
N ILE A 49 2.50 -0.85 17.42
CA ILE A 49 3.47 0.02 18.09
C ILE A 49 4.86 -0.56 17.90
N LEU A 50 5.76 0.23 17.33
CA LEU A 50 7.13 -0.18 17.07
C LEU A 50 8.01 -0.03 18.32
N PRO A 51 9.08 -0.83 18.46
CA PRO A 51 10.10 -0.61 19.48
C PRO A 51 10.87 0.70 19.19
N LYS A 52 11.54 1.24 20.20
CA LYS A 52 12.20 2.56 20.10
C LYS A 52 13.31 2.63 19.05
N GLU A 53 13.84 1.47 18.67
CA GLU A 53 14.92 1.33 17.70
C GLU A 53 14.43 1.36 16.25
N ILE A 54 13.11 1.31 16.00
CA ILE A 54 12.53 1.15 14.66
C ILE A 54 11.44 2.20 14.42
N ASP A 55 11.67 3.09 13.46
CA ASP A 55 10.71 4.15 13.11
C ASP A 55 9.65 3.72 12.08
N THR A 56 9.97 2.77 11.21
CA THR A 56 9.09 2.32 10.10
C THR A 56 9.00 0.81 10.04
N PHE A 57 10.04 0.18 9.51
CA PHE A 57 10.27 -1.24 9.59
C PHE A 57 11.78 -1.48 9.66
N GLY A 58 12.19 -2.59 10.25
CA GLY A 58 13.61 -2.88 10.47
C GLY A 58 13.82 -4.31 10.91
N LEU A 59 15.09 -4.69 10.99
CA LEU A 59 15.49 -5.99 11.49
C LEU A 59 15.93 -5.84 12.95
N TYR A 60 15.38 -6.67 13.84
CA TYR A 60 15.76 -6.74 15.25
C TYR A 60 15.87 -8.21 15.67
N ASN A 61 17.03 -8.63 16.17
CA ASN A 61 17.35 -10.03 16.53
C ASN A 61 16.95 -11.07 15.45
N ASP A 62 17.21 -10.74 14.17
CA ASP A 62 16.88 -11.54 12.97
C ASP A 62 15.38 -11.63 12.64
N ILE A 63 14.53 -10.88 13.33
CA ILE A 63 13.10 -10.76 13.06
C ILE A 63 12.84 -9.43 12.39
N TRP A 64 12.11 -9.45 11.27
CA TRP A 64 11.63 -8.21 10.66
C TRP A 64 10.47 -7.66 11.50
N ILE A 65 10.54 -6.39 11.86
CA ILE A 65 9.47 -5.70 12.58
C ILE A 65 8.96 -4.58 11.68
N THR A 66 7.64 -4.46 11.57
CA THR A 66 6.98 -3.44 10.75
C THR A 66 5.66 -3.02 11.38
N ASP A 67 5.17 -1.84 11.01
CA ASP A 67 3.78 -1.48 11.29
C ASP A 67 2.83 -2.07 10.23
N TYR A 68 1.53 -2.01 10.49
CA TYR A 68 0.50 -2.51 9.57
C TYR A 68 0.44 -1.75 8.24
N ARG A 69 0.77 -0.45 8.23
CA ARG A 69 0.68 0.39 7.02
C ARG A 69 1.72 -0.05 5.99
N LEU A 70 2.91 -0.41 6.46
CA LEU A 70 4.05 -0.81 5.64
C LEU A 70 4.15 -2.34 5.44
N SER A 71 3.32 -3.13 6.13
CA SER A 71 3.34 -4.59 6.08
C SER A 71 3.26 -5.16 4.66
N LEU A 72 2.40 -4.60 3.80
CA LEU A 72 2.28 -5.06 2.40
C LEU A 72 3.54 -4.75 1.58
N GLY A 73 4.09 -3.54 1.71
CA GLY A 73 5.32 -3.16 1.01
C GLY A 73 6.50 -4.03 1.43
N LEU A 74 6.63 -4.31 2.73
CA LEU A 74 7.63 -5.23 3.25
C LEU A 74 7.41 -6.65 2.73
N ALA A 75 6.17 -7.15 2.71
CA ALA A 75 5.85 -8.47 2.17
C ALA A 75 6.27 -8.62 0.71
N MET A 76 6.04 -7.59 -0.11
CA MET A 76 6.46 -7.58 -1.51
C MET A 76 7.99 -7.60 -1.65
N ALA A 77 8.70 -6.79 -0.85
CA ALA A 77 10.15 -6.74 -0.86
C ALA A 77 10.78 -8.09 -0.45
N LEU A 78 10.31 -8.69 0.66
CA LEU A 78 10.77 -10.00 1.14
C LEU A 78 10.44 -11.13 0.15
N ARG A 79 9.26 -11.08 -0.49
CA ARG A 79 8.89 -12.02 -1.54
C ARG A 79 9.85 -11.94 -2.73
N TYR A 80 10.14 -10.73 -3.21
CA TYR A 80 11.07 -10.53 -4.33
C TYR A 80 12.46 -11.08 -4.00
N SER A 81 12.93 -10.83 -2.78
CA SER A 81 14.19 -11.38 -2.29
C SER A 81 14.25 -12.90 -2.30
N LEU A 82 13.21 -13.59 -1.82
CA LEU A 82 13.17 -15.06 -1.87
C LEU A 82 13.18 -15.60 -3.30
N LEU A 83 12.52 -14.91 -4.23
CA LEU A 83 12.53 -15.26 -5.66
C LEU A 83 13.94 -15.10 -6.27
N GLU A 84 14.64 -14.00 -5.98
CA GLU A 84 15.99 -13.78 -6.49
C GLU A 84 17.00 -14.78 -5.91
N ILE A 85 16.91 -15.08 -4.61
CA ILE A 85 17.74 -16.12 -3.98
C ILE A 85 17.49 -17.48 -4.65
N ALA A 86 16.22 -17.83 -4.91
CA ALA A 86 15.89 -19.07 -5.61
C ALA A 86 16.42 -19.10 -7.04
N ARG A 87 16.37 -17.97 -7.76
CA ARG A 87 16.93 -17.80 -9.11
C ARG A 87 18.45 -18.01 -9.10
N GLN A 88 19.16 -17.36 -8.18
CA GLN A 88 20.60 -17.49 -8.03
C GLN A 88 21.02 -18.92 -7.67
N LYS A 89 20.27 -19.63 -6.81
CA LYS A 89 20.52 -21.05 -6.49
C LYS A 89 20.49 -21.94 -7.74
N VAL A 90 19.54 -21.70 -8.65
CA VAL A 90 19.47 -22.45 -9.92
C VAL A 90 20.69 -22.15 -10.79
N VAL A 91 21.04 -20.88 -10.96
CA VAL A 91 22.20 -20.45 -11.77
C VAL A 91 23.54 -20.97 -11.19
N SER A 92 23.68 -21.00 -9.87
CA SER A 92 24.91 -21.40 -9.18
C SER A 92 25.03 -22.90 -8.93
N SER A 93 23.96 -23.68 -9.05
CA SER A 93 24.00 -25.15 -8.96
C SER A 93 24.82 -25.83 -10.06
N GLY A 94 25.22 -25.08 -11.10
CA GLY A 94 26.20 -25.50 -12.11
C GLY A 94 27.68 -25.32 -11.72
N LYS A 95 28.00 -24.72 -10.56
CA LYS A 95 29.37 -24.50 -10.08
C LYS A 95 29.48 -24.95 -8.62
N ALA A 96 30.21 -26.04 -8.35
CA ALA A 96 30.42 -26.59 -7.02
C ALA A 96 31.14 -25.57 -6.10
N GLY A 97 30.38 -24.79 -5.33
CA GLY A 97 30.89 -23.81 -4.35
C GLY A 97 29.81 -22.96 -3.67
N THR A 98 28.53 -23.30 -3.85
CA THR A 98 27.36 -22.42 -3.73
C THR A 98 26.97 -22.00 -2.30
N LYS A 99 27.49 -22.64 -1.25
CA LYS A 99 27.07 -22.33 0.14
C LYS A 99 27.63 -21.01 0.67
N SER A 100 28.81 -20.57 0.21
CA SER A 100 29.48 -19.37 0.75
C SER A 100 28.87 -18.06 0.23
N LEU A 101 28.54 -18.00 -1.06
CA LEU A 101 28.08 -16.76 -1.71
C LEU A 101 26.63 -16.38 -1.31
N ILE A 102 25.78 -17.39 -1.05
CA ILE A 102 24.40 -17.17 -0.60
C ILE A 102 24.38 -16.55 0.80
N TYR A 103 25.27 -17.01 1.68
CA TYR A 103 25.35 -16.47 3.04
C TYR A 103 25.81 -15.01 3.00
N GLU A 104 26.81 -14.68 2.17
CA GLU A 104 27.37 -13.33 2.04
C GLU A 104 26.40 -12.33 1.37
N TYR A 105 25.56 -12.77 0.43
CA TYR A 105 24.52 -11.93 -0.16
C TYR A 105 23.32 -11.72 0.77
N VAL A 106 22.89 -12.76 1.51
CA VAL A 106 21.76 -12.68 2.44
C VAL A 106 22.12 -11.93 3.73
N THR A 107 23.39 -11.99 4.16
CA THR A 107 23.92 -11.21 5.31
C THR A 107 24.54 -9.87 4.91
N GLY A 108 24.66 -9.61 3.61
CA GLY A 108 25.37 -8.47 3.06
C GLY A 108 24.58 -7.18 3.22
N ARG A 109 25.28 -6.14 3.68
CA ARG A 109 24.84 -4.75 3.80
C ARG A 109 24.07 -4.23 2.56
N GLU A 110 24.34 -4.79 1.37
CA GLU A 110 23.59 -4.51 0.13
C GLU A 110 22.14 -4.99 0.16
N PHE A 111 21.86 -6.19 0.66
CA PHE A 111 20.50 -6.72 0.72
C PHE A 111 19.58 -5.86 1.58
N ALA A 112 20.06 -5.48 2.77
CA ALA A 112 19.37 -4.57 3.65
C ALA A 112 19.15 -3.19 3.00
N MET A 113 20.14 -2.70 2.24
CA MET A 113 20.03 -1.45 1.48
C MET A 113 18.96 -1.54 0.38
N HIS A 114 18.93 -2.64 -0.40
CA HIS A 114 17.93 -2.85 -1.44
C HIS A 114 16.51 -2.95 -0.88
N ILE A 115 16.32 -3.68 0.22
CA ILE A 115 15.03 -3.73 0.92
C ILE A 115 14.62 -2.33 1.40
N LYS A 116 15.55 -1.57 1.97
CA LYS A 116 15.30 -0.21 2.43
C LYS A 116 14.89 0.73 1.29
N ILE A 117 15.54 0.63 0.14
CA ILE A 117 15.19 1.40 -1.07
C ILE A 117 13.77 1.04 -1.54
N ILE A 118 13.48 -0.25 -1.69
CA ILE A 118 12.18 -0.73 -2.17
C ILE A 118 11.08 -0.25 -1.23
N ALA A 119 11.23 -0.46 0.08
CA ALA A 119 10.21 -0.08 1.04
C ALA A 119 10.07 1.44 1.21
N SER A 120 11.16 2.21 1.03
CA SER A 120 11.08 3.68 0.95
C SER A 120 10.27 4.12 -0.28
N ALA A 121 10.44 3.45 -1.42
CA ALA A 121 9.65 3.72 -2.62
C ALA A 121 8.16 3.41 -2.39
N PHE A 122 7.84 2.27 -1.75
CA PHE A 122 6.46 1.94 -1.38
C PHE A 122 5.83 2.94 -0.41
N THR A 123 6.58 3.36 0.61
CA THR A 123 6.11 4.39 1.56
C THR A 123 5.78 5.68 0.83
N LYS A 124 6.67 6.11 -0.08
CA LYS A 124 6.46 7.32 -0.89
C LYS A 124 5.25 7.21 -1.80
N MET A 125 5.04 6.05 -2.43
CA MET A 125 3.85 5.79 -3.26
C MET A 125 2.56 5.86 -2.43
N GLN A 126 2.57 5.32 -1.22
CA GLN A 126 1.42 5.38 -0.30
C GLN A 126 1.13 6.82 0.14
N GLU A 127 2.15 7.59 0.51
CA GLU A 127 2.00 9.01 0.85
C GLU A 127 1.42 9.82 -0.31
N ASN A 128 1.93 9.61 -1.52
CA ASN A 128 1.45 10.28 -2.73
C ASN A 128 -0.02 9.94 -2.98
N LEU A 129 -0.41 8.66 -2.87
CA LEU A 129 -1.79 8.22 -3.04
C LEU A 129 -2.74 8.90 -2.02
N GLU A 130 -2.34 9.00 -0.75
CA GLU A 130 -3.13 9.68 0.27
C GLU A 130 -3.19 11.21 0.07
N ALA A 131 -2.13 11.81 -0.48
CA ALA A 131 -2.16 13.20 -0.89
C ALA A 131 -3.12 13.44 -2.07
N GLU A 132 -3.10 12.57 -3.08
CA GLU A 132 -3.99 12.59 -4.23
C GLU A 132 -5.46 12.44 -3.81
N LYS A 133 -5.79 11.45 -2.98
CA LYS A 133 -7.14 11.28 -2.43
C LYS A 133 -7.67 12.55 -1.76
N ARG A 134 -6.86 13.18 -0.91
CA ARG A 134 -7.23 14.43 -0.23
C ARG A 134 -7.41 15.59 -1.20
N ALA A 135 -6.57 15.68 -2.24
CA ALA A 135 -6.69 16.70 -3.27
C ALA A 135 -7.98 16.54 -4.09
N ILE A 136 -8.26 15.32 -4.54
CA ILE A 136 -9.47 15.00 -5.30
C ILE A 136 -10.73 15.24 -4.48
N ALA A 137 -10.77 14.85 -3.20
CA ALA A 137 -11.89 15.14 -2.32
C ALA A 137 -12.20 16.65 -2.21
N ARG A 138 -11.16 17.50 -2.14
CA ARG A 138 -11.34 18.96 -2.16
C ARG A 138 -11.86 19.46 -3.51
N ILE A 139 -11.39 18.88 -4.61
CA ILE A 139 -11.84 19.23 -5.96
C ILE A 139 -13.32 18.87 -6.12
N TRP A 140 -13.74 17.66 -5.73
CA TRP A 140 -15.14 17.24 -5.76
C TRP A 140 -16.03 18.19 -4.97
N LYS A 141 -15.68 18.51 -3.71
CA LYS A 141 -16.45 19.45 -2.90
C LYS A 141 -16.56 20.84 -3.53
N LYS A 142 -15.50 21.32 -4.20
CA LYS A 142 -15.54 22.59 -4.94
C LYS A 142 -16.49 22.51 -6.14
N ARG A 143 -16.45 21.42 -6.90
CA ARG A 143 -17.30 21.18 -8.08
C ARG A 143 -18.77 21.03 -7.69
N GLU A 144 -19.07 20.29 -6.64
CA GLU A 144 -20.42 20.19 -6.06
C GLU A 144 -20.97 21.56 -5.71
N LYS A 145 -20.20 22.39 -4.99
CA LYS A 145 -20.63 23.76 -4.66
C LYS A 145 -20.90 24.60 -5.90
N GLN A 146 -20.06 24.48 -6.93
CA GLN A 146 -20.27 25.17 -8.21
C GLN A 146 -21.58 24.72 -8.88
N LEU A 147 -21.83 23.42 -8.95
CA LEU A 147 -23.07 22.85 -9.51
C LEU A 147 -24.30 23.34 -8.73
N THR A 148 -24.27 23.28 -7.40
CA THR A 148 -25.39 23.78 -6.56
C THR A 148 -25.64 25.26 -6.77
N THR A 149 -24.58 26.07 -6.91
CA THR A 149 -24.71 27.52 -7.15
C THR A 149 -25.38 27.80 -8.49
N VAL A 150 -24.94 27.11 -9.55
CA VAL A 150 -25.56 27.24 -10.88
C VAL A 150 -27.03 26.84 -10.84
N LEU A 151 -27.36 25.70 -10.23
CA LEU A 151 -28.73 25.23 -10.10
C LEU A 151 -29.61 26.24 -9.36
N THR A 152 -29.11 26.79 -8.25
CA THR A 152 -29.81 27.80 -7.46
C THR A 152 -30.08 29.08 -8.27
N ASN A 153 -29.09 29.54 -9.03
CA ASN A 153 -29.23 30.72 -9.89
C ASN A 153 -30.29 30.50 -10.98
N VAL A 154 -30.28 29.33 -11.64
CA VAL A 154 -31.29 28.97 -12.65
C VAL A 154 -32.69 28.93 -12.04
N SER A 155 -32.85 28.28 -10.88
CA SER A 155 -34.14 28.26 -10.17
C SER A 155 -34.60 29.65 -9.75
N GLY A 156 -33.70 30.51 -9.25
CA GLY A 156 -34.01 31.89 -8.86
C GLY A 156 -34.40 32.77 -10.05
N MET A 157 -33.73 32.62 -11.19
CA MET A 157 -34.12 33.29 -12.44
C MET A 157 -35.51 32.87 -12.88
N ARG A 158 -35.84 31.57 -12.81
CA ARG A 158 -37.17 31.04 -13.17
C ARG A 158 -38.27 31.67 -12.30
N GLY A 159 -38.09 31.67 -10.97
CA GLY A 159 -39.04 32.30 -10.05
C GLY A 159 -39.19 33.80 -10.26
N SER A 160 -38.10 34.49 -10.63
CA SER A 160 -38.15 35.93 -10.97
C SER A 160 -38.97 36.19 -12.23
N ILE A 161 -38.81 35.38 -13.28
CA ILE A 161 -39.58 35.50 -14.53
C ILE A 161 -41.07 35.17 -14.29
N GLU A 162 -41.38 34.13 -13.52
CA GLU A 162 -42.76 33.78 -13.17
C GLU A 162 -43.46 34.90 -12.38
N GLY A 163 -42.74 35.55 -11.45
CA GLY A 163 -43.24 36.69 -10.69
C GLY A 163 -43.53 37.92 -11.56
N ILE A 164 -42.70 38.19 -12.58
CA ILE A 164 -42.89 39.30 -13.52
C ILE A 164 -44.01 39.00 -14.53
N ALA A 165 -44.06 37.78 -15.07
CA ALA A 165 -44.99 37.40 -16.12
C ALA A 165 -46.42 37.10 -15.63
N GLN A 166 -46.64 37.00 -14.30
CA GLN A 166 -47.90 36.55 -13.67
C GLN A 166 -48.47 35.25 -14.29
N LYS A 167 -47.60 34.43 -14.88
CA LYS A 167 -47.93 33.22 -15.60
C LYS A 167 -46.84 32.19 -15.32
N ALA A 168 -47.26 30.98 -14.96
CA ALA A 168 -46.34 29.86 -14.76
C ALA A 168 -45.59 29.56 -16.07
N LEU A 169 -44.27 29.45 -16.00
CA LEU A 169 -43.48 29.00 -17.14
C LEU A 169 -43.78 27.51 -17.38
N PRO A 170 -43.71 27.02 -18.63
CA PRO A 170 -43.75 25.58 -18.88
C PRO A 170 -42.68 24.89 -18.04
N ASP A 171 -42.98 23.72 -17.50
CA ASP A 171 -42.03 22.94 -16.73
C ASP A 171 -40.96 22.41 -17.69
N VAL A 172 -39.95 23.24 -17.95
CA VAL A 172 -38.75 22.79 -18.64
C VAL A 172 -38.06 21.92 -17.61
N ASN A 173 -38.21 20.61 -17.82
CA ASN A 173 -37.42 19.57 -17.18
C ASN A 173 -35.97 20.07 -17.23
N VAL A 174 -35.46 20.54 -16.09
CA VAL A 174 -34.17 21.22 -16.01
C VAL A 174 -33.17 20.17 -16.39
N MET A 175 -32.73 20.22 -17.66
CA MET A 175 -31.69 19.43 -18.31
C MET A 175 -31.11 18.40 -17.35
N SER A 176 -31.52 17.14 -17.50
CA SER A 176 -30.67 16.05 -17.06
C SER A 176 -29.27 16.35 -17.60
N LEU A 177 -28.24 16.13 -16.80
CA LEU A 177 -26.84 16.32 -17.21
C LEU A 177 -26.44 15.49 -18.45
N GLU A 178 -27.38 14.73 -19.01
CA GLU A 178 -27.34 13.96 -20.25
C GLU A 178 -27.55 14.84 -21.51
N ASP A 179 -28.28 15.97 -21.42
CA ASP A 179 -28.63 16.78 -22.61
C ASP A 179 -27.56 17.82 -23.00
N ILE A 180 -26.52 18.03 -22.18
CA ILE A 180 -25.43 19.00 -22.47
C ILE A 180 -24.27 18.32 -23.23
N GLY A 181 -24.40 17.02 -23.56
CA GLY A 181 -23.35 16.22 -24.19
C GLY A 181 -23.46 16.01 -25.70
N ASP A 182 -24.56 16.43 -26.35
CA ASP A 182 -24.86 15.97 -27.72
C ASP A 182 -25.00 17.05 -28.80
N ASP A 183 -24.71 18.32 -28.50
CA ASP A 183 -24.63 19.37 -29.52
C ASP A 183 -23.18 19.88 -29.68
N ASP A 184 -22.39 19.16 -30.48
CA ASP A 184 -21.72 19.68 -31.69
C ASP A 184 -20.60 18.73 -32.20
N VAL A 185 -20.91 18.14 -33.36
CA VAL A 185 -19.96 17.82 -34.46
C VAL A 185 -19.62 19.11 -35.20
#